data_AF-A0AAD5QFK3-F1
#
_entry.id   AF-A0AAD5QFK3-F1
#
_cell.length_a   1.000
_cell.length_b   1.000
_cell.length_c   1.000
_cell.angle_alpha   90.00
_cell.angle_beta   90.00
_cell.angle_gamma   90.00
#
_symmetry.space_group_name_H-M   'P 1'
#
loop_
_entity.id
_entity.type
_entity.pdbx_description
1 polymer ?
#
loop_
_entity_poly.entity_id
_entity_poly.type
_entity_poly.pdbx_seq_one_letter_code
_entity_poly.pdbx_strand_id
1 'polypeptide(L)'
;MSPTLRKLSSLNRSIASDPGSRGESLLELEAIAAVQEISFGVQSIGVSEMLPRTPDLIFVNLTTLEEQPFCVEVTHKGWRITSLRCDCMMGDFTRIHLFIKYYDSLHSLMYEISTGYRSLSDEKIAQQLTTGGHTDESTGIAPFESQDSSQSRSNSLGSDLSFYNLSPPSVV
;
A
#
# COMPACT_ATOMS: atom_id res chain seq x y z
N MET A 1 -15.79 4.14 68.37
CA MET A 1 -16.00 2.86 67.67
C MET A 1 -15.91 3.16 66.18
N SER A 2 -14.73 2.95 65.58
CA SER A 2 -14.42 3.34 64.19
C SER A 2 -14.24 2.08 63.34
N PRO A 3 -14.76 2.02 62.10
CA PRO A 3 -14.76 0.80 61.31
C PRO A 3 -13.42 0.52 60.61
N THR A 4 -13.16 -0.76 60.46
CA THR A 4 -11.94 -1.43 59.99
C THR A 4 -11.55 -1.10 58.54
N LEU A 5 -10.24 -0.88 58.32
CA LEU A 5 -9.60 -0.71 57.02
C LEU A 5 -9.74 -1.98 56.15
N ARG A 6 -10.29 -1.81 54.95
CA ARG A 6 -10.36 -2.87 53.93
C ARG A 6 -9.02 -2.95 53.18
N LYS A 7 -8.41 -4.14 53.20
CA LYS A 7 -7.24 -4.52 52.40
C LYS A 7 -7.57 -4.40 50.90
N LEU A 8 -6.86 -3.53 50.19
CA LEU A 8 -6.78 -3.58 48.72
C LEU A 8 -5.66 -4.56 48.36
N SER A 9 -6.02 -5.72 47.82
CA SER A 9 -5.06 -6.67 47.25
C SER A 9 -5.54 -7.12 45.88
N SER A 10 -4.59 -7.12 44.93
CA SER A 10 -4.64 -7.72 43.60
C SER A 10 -5.11 -6.82 42.45
N LEU A 11 -4.25 -5.86 42.08
CA LEU A 11 -4.15 -5.45 40.67
C LEU A 11 -3.54 -6.62 39.88
N ASN A 12 -4.40 -7.49 39.37
CA ASN A 12 -4.08 -8.30 38.21
C ASN A 12 -5.38 -8.53 37.44
N ARG A 13 -5.66 -7.68 36.43
CA ARG A 13 -6.61 -8.03 35.39
C ARG A 13 -6.40 -7.20 34.13
N SER A 14 -5.93 -7.93 33.11
CA SER A 14 -6.16 -7.74 31.68
C SER A 14 -5.81 -6.38 31.08
N ILE A 15 -4.62 -6.32 30.49
CA ILE A 15 -4.50 -5.63 29.21
C ILE A 15 -5.57 -6.22 28.27
N ALA A 16 -6.46 -5.37 27.80
CA ALA A 16 -7.66 -5.75 27.11
C ALA A 16 -7.34 -6.50 25.81
N SER A 17 -7.88 -7.71 25.68
CA SER A 17 -8.12 -8.33 24.38
C SER A 17 -9.26 -7.56 23.71
N ASP A 18 -8.88 -6.66 22.81
CA ASP A 18 -9.77 -5.84 21.98
C ASP A 18 -10.67 -6.71 21.06
N PRO A 19 -11.93 -6.33 20.78
CA PRO A 19 -12.88 -7.15 20.04
C PRO A 19 -12.63 -7.01 18.53
N GLY A 20 -11.52 -7.57 18.07
CA GLY A 20 -11.17 -7.89 16.68
C GLY A 20 -10.36 -9.19 16.57
N SER A 21 -10.15 -9.89 17.69
CA SER A 21 -9.31 -11.09 17.87
C SER A 21 -9.85 -12.33 17.15
N ARG A 22 -9.84 -12.32 15.82
CA ARG A 22 -9.61 -13.55 15.05
C ARG A 22 -8.14 -13.89 15.23
N GLY A 23 -7.81 -15.13 15.59
CA GLY A 23 -6.48 -15.55 16.04
C GLY A 23 -5.37 -15.55 14.98
N GLU A 24 -5.16 -14.40 14.33
CA GLU A 24 -4.16 -14.19 13.30
C GLU A 24 -2.82 -13.90 13.97
N SER A 25 -1.80 -14.69 13.65
CA SER A 25 -0.45 -14.50 14.20
C SER A 25 0.28 -13.35 13.51
N LEU A 26 1.30 -12.78 14.16
CA LEU A 26 2.13 -11.74 13.54
C LEU A 26 2.74 -12.19 12.21
N LEU A 27 3.19 -13.45 12.13
CA LEU A 27 3.72 -14.02 10.89
C LEU A 27 2.65 -14.21 9.82
N GLU A 28 1.41 -14.51 10.20
CA GLU A 28 0.31 -14.59 9.25
C GLU A 28 -0.01 -13.22 8.66
N LEU A 29 -0.02 -12.18 9.49
CA LEU A 29 -0.20 -10.81 9.01
C LEU A 29 0.97 -10.37 8.11
N GLU A 30 2.21 -10.71 8.49
CA GLU A 30 3.40 -10.45 7.68
C GLU A 30 3.31 -11.17 6.32
N ALA A 31 2.92 -12.44 6.32
CA ALA A 31 2.76 -13.21 5.09
C ALA A 31 1.71 -12.57 4.17
N ILE A 32 0.55 -12.18 4.70
CA ILE A 32 -0.53 -11.55 3.93
C ILE A 32 -0.08 -10.21 3.37
N ALA A 33 0.58 -9.37 4.19
CA ALA A 33 1.09 -8.08 3.76
C ALA A 33 2.12 -8.24 2.63
N ALA A 34 3.07 -9.16 2.78
CA ALA A 34 4.09 -9.42 1.77
C ALA A 34 3.47 -9.95 0.46
N VAL A 35 2.51 -10.87 0.53
CA VAL A 35 1.77 -11.39 -0.64
C VAL A 35 1.14 -10.25 -1.44
N GLN A 36 0.47 -9.33 -0.75
CA GLN A 36 -0.15 -8.16 -1.38
C GLN A 36 0.90 -7.24 -1.98
N GLU A 37 1.96 -6.95 -1.23
CA GLU A 37 2.98 -6.00 -1.62
C GLU A 37 3.75 -6.43 -2.87
N ILE A 38 4.07 -7.72 -3.02
CA ILE A 38 4.87 -8.20 -4.15
C ILE A 38 4.05 -8.77 -5.31
N SER A 39 2.72 -8.82 -5.17
CA SER A 39 1.81 -9.39 -6.18
C SER A 39 1.99 -8.80 -7.59
N PHE A 40 2.43 -7.55 -7.70
CA PHE A 40 2.69 -6.88 -8.98
C PHE A 40 3.86 -7.47 -9.78
N GLY A 41 4.81 -8.15 -9.12
CA GLY A 41 6.08 -8.58 -9.70
C GLY A 41 6.22 -10.10 -9.83
N VAL A 42 5.10 -10.82 -9.83
CA VAL A 42 5.03 -12.29 -9.91
C VAL A 42 3.86 -12.71 -10.78
N GLN A 43 3.89 -13.94 -11.30
CA GLN A 43 2.76 -14.49 -12.04
C GLN A 43 1.63 -14.92 -11.09
N SER A 44 2.00 -15.50 -9.94
CA SER A 44 1.06 -15.84 -8.88
C SER A 44 1.75 -15.87 -7.53
N ILE A 45 1.01 -15.56 -6.47
CA ILE A 45 1.47 -15.68 -5.09
C ILE A 45 0.30 -15.88 -4.14
N GLY A 46 0.51 -16.69 -3.09
CA GLY A 46 -0.48 -16.88 -2.04
C GLY A 46 0.06 -17.72 -0.89
N VAL A 47 -0.58 -17.62 0.27
CA VAL A 47 -0.27 -18.49 1.41
C VAL A 47 -0.73 -19.91 1.07
N SER A 48 0.12 -20.91 1.32
CA SER A 48 -0.22 -22.32 1.08
C SER A 48 -1.41 -22.74 1.96
N GLU A 49 -2.32 -23.49 1.36
CA GLU A 49 -3.44 -24.16 2.05
C GLU A 49 -3.14 -25.64 2.33
N MET A 50 -2.09 -26.18 1.70
CA MET A 50 -1.72 -27.59 1.78
C MET A 50 -0.66 -27.88 2.85
N LEU A 51 0.12 -26.87 3.24
CA LEU A 51 1.20 -27.00 4.21
C LEU A 51 0.81 -26.48 5.59
N PRO A 52 1.49 -26.93 6.66
CA PRO A 52 1.18 -26.51 8.03
C PRO A 52 1.20 -25.00 8.20
N ARG A 53 0.14 -24.47 8.82
CA ARG A 53 0.05 -23.07 9.21
C ARG A 53 0.04 -22.98 10.73
N THR A 54 1.06 -22.34 11.29
CA THR A 54 1.21 -22.17 12.74
C THR A 54 1.62 -20.74 13.06
N PRO A 55 1.47 -20.29 14.32
CA PRO A 55 1.86 -18.92 14.69
C PRO A 55 3.33 -18.56 14.44
N ASP A 56 4.21 -19.57 14.35
CA ASP A 56 5.68 -19.40 14.22
C ASP A 56 6.23 -19.85 12.85
N LEU A 57 5.37 -20.38 11.97
CA LEU A 57 5.74 -20.90 10.66
C LEU A 57 4.55 -20.86 9.72
N ILE A 58 4.72 -20.14 8.61
CA ILE A 58 3.75 -20.03 7.52
C ILE A 58 4.46 -20.36 6.21
N PHE A 59 3.77 -21.03 5.28
CA PHE A 59 4.28 -21.28 3.93
C PHE A 59 3.57 -20.42 2.90
N VAL A 60 4.34 -19.86 1.98
CA VAL A 60 3.88 -19.04 0.86
C VAL A 60 4.36 -19.69 -0.43
N ASN A 61 3.45 -19.88 -1.37
CA ASN A 61 3.77 -20.28 -2.72
C ASN A 61 3.84 -19.05 -3.61
N LEU A 62 4.82 -19.02 -4.49
CA LEU A 62 4.93 -18.00 -5.52
C LEU A 62 5.43 -18.60 -6.82
N THR A 63 4.98 -18.04 -7.94
CA THR A 63 5.50 -18.33 -9.27
C THR A 63 6.03 -17.02 -9.83
N THR A 64 7.31 -17.00 -10.16
CA THR A 64 7.96 -15.78 -10.68
C THR A 64 7.46 -15.45 -12.09
N LEU A 65 7.83 -14.28 -12.61
CA LEU A 65 7.48 -13.89 -13.99
C LEU A 65 8.16 -14.79 -15.04
N GLU A 66 9.22 -15.49 -14.66
CA GLU A 66 9.89 -16.51 -15.46
C GLU A 66 9.24 -17.90 -15.35
N GLU A 67 8.02 -17.97 -14.80
CA GLU A 67 7.24 -19.21 -14.63
C GLU A 67 7.90 -20.25 -13.71
N GLN A 68 8.84 -19.81 -12.85
CA GLN A 68 9.50 -20.70 -11.91
C GLN A 68 8.70 -20.73 -10.59
N PRO A 69 8.17 -21.89 -10.18
CA PRO A 69 7.50 -22.03 -8.90
C PRO A 69 8.49 -22.18 -7.74
N PHE A 70 8.11 -21.63 -6.60
CA PHE A 70 8.80 -21.75 -5.33
C PHE A 70 7.80 -21.94 -4.19
N CYS A 71 8.19 -22.74 -3.21
CA CYS A 71 7.60 -22.71 -1.88
C CYS A 71 8.59 -22.05 -0.92
N VAL A 72 8.10 -21.11 -0.12
CA VAL A 72 8.88 -20.29 0.78
C VAL A 72 8.27 -20.41 2.17
N GLU A 73 9.10 -20.61 3.18
CA GLU A 73 8.67 -20.46 4.57
C GLU A 73 8.96 -19.04 5.06
N VAL A 74 8.08 -18.54 5.92
CA VAL A 74 8.32 -17.37 6.76
C VAL A 74 8.26 -17.79 8.23
N THR A 75 9.30 -17.41 8.95
CA THR A 75 9.49 -17.68 10.39
C THR A 75 10.07 -16.43 11.06
N HIS A 76 10.24 -16.45 12.38
CA HIS A 76 10.97 -15.40 13.10
C HIS A 76 12.44 -15.22 12.67
N LYS A 77 13.01 -16.15 11.88
CA LYS A 77 14.35 -16.02 11.29
C LYS A 77 14.35 -15.27 9.95
N GLY A 78 13.17 -15.00 9.39
CA GLY A 78 12.99 -14.44 8.06
C GLY A 78 12.43 -15.46 7.06
N TRP A 79 12.74 -15.21 5.79
CA TRP A 79 12.17 -15.88 4.62
C TRP A 79 13.16 -16.87 4.02
N ARG A 80 12.72 -18.08 3.66
CA ARG A 80 13.61 -19.10 3.07
C ARG A 80 12.89 -19.96 2.05
N ILE A 81 13.56 -20.26 0.95
CA ILE A 81 13.07 -21.21 -0.05
C ILE A 81 13.13 -22.62 0.52
N THR A 82 12.01 -23.33 0.52
CA THR A 82 11.92 -24.72 0.97
C THR A 82 11.83 -25.70 -0.19
N SER A 83 11.32 -25.26 -1.35
CA SER A 83 11.21 -26.10 -2.55
C SER A 83 11.10 -25.25 -3.82
N LEU A 84 11.38 -25.91 -4.95
CA LEU A 84 11.16 -25.39 -6.31
C LEU A 84 9.83 -25.86 -6.91
N ARG A 85 8.88 -26.18 -6.04
CA ARG A 85 7.51 -26.54 -6.38
C ARG A 85 6.60 -25.95 -5.31
N CYS A 86 5.43 -25.48 -5.72
CA CYS A 86 4.39 -25.07 -4.79
C CYS A 86 3.99 -26.24 -3.88
N ASP A 87 3.56 -25.91 -2.65
CA ASP A 87 3.02 -26.87 -1.67
C ASP A 87 3.98 -28.03 -1.35
N CYS A 88 5.28 -27.76 -1.39
CA CYS A 88 6.31 -28.76 -1.19
C CYS A 88 7.41 -28.21 -0.29
N MET A 89 7.96 -29.05 0.59
CA MET A 89 9.07 -28.70 1.48
C MET A 89 10.37 -29.43 1.10
N MET A 90 10.40 -30.09 -0.06
CA MET A 90 11.54 -30.88 -0.52
C MET A 90 12.53 -29.99 -1.25
N GLY A 91 13.57 -29.57 -0.53
CA GLY A 91 14.70 -28.85 -1.10
C GLY A 91 15.52 -29.71 -2.07
N ASP A 92 16.37 -29.05 -2.85
CA ASP A 92 17.30 -29.69 -3.79
C ASP A 92 18.74 -29.64 -3.24
N PHE A 93 19.26 -30.80 -2.86
CA PHE A 93 20.58 -30.94 -2.26
C PHE A 93 21.72 -30.52 -3.18
N THR A 94 21.53 -30.52 -4.51
CA THR A 94 22.57 -30.04 -5.45
C THR A 94 22.73 -28.52 -5.40
N ARG A 95 21.74 -27.81 -4.85
CA ARG A 95 21.71 -26.35 -4.69
C ARG A 95 21.46 -25.97 -3.23
N ILE A 96 22.13 -26.66 -2.30
CA ILE A 96 21.93 -26.50 -0.86
C ILE A 96 21.96 -25.04 -0.37
N HIS A 97 22.84 -24.20 -0.93
CA HIS A 97 22.96 -22.80 -0.55
C HIS A 97 21.65 -22.00 -0.71
N LEU A 98 20.81 -22.36 -1.70
CA LEU A 98 19.52 -21.72 -1.93
C LEU A 98 18.50 -22.06 -0.83
N PHE A 99 18.52 -23.30 -0.33
CA PHE A 99 17.51 -23.81 0.61
C PHE A 99 17.87 -23.64 2.09
N ILE A 100 19.07 -23.15 2.40
CA ILE A 100 19.52 -22.90 3.78
C ILE A 100 19.58 -21.40 4.13
N LYS A 101 19.52 -20.53 3.13
CA LYS A 101 19.66 -19.08 3.30
C LYS A 101 18.34 -18.47 3.73
N TYR A 102 18.37 -17.75 4.86
CA TYR A 102 17.29 -16.86 5.27
C TYR A 102 17.55 -15.46 4.75
N TYR A 103 16.49 -14.82 4.28
CA TYR A 103 16.45 -13.43 3.83
C TYR A 103 15.62 -12.62 4.81
N ASP A 104 16.03 -11.38 5.07
CA ASP A 104 15.33 -10.50 6.01
C ASP A 104 13.94 -10.08 5.51
N SER A 105 13.72 -10.10 4.20
CA SER A 105 12.44 -9.76 3.57
C SER A 105 12.19 -10.56 2.31
N LEU A 106 10.91 -10.68 1.94
CA LEU A 106 10.51 -11.30 0.68
C LEU A 106 11.04 -10.54 -0.54
N HIS A 107 11.20 -9.21 -0.45
CA HIS A 107 11.82 -8.39 -1.50
C HIS A 107 13.25 -8.84 -1.78
N SER A 108 14.08 -8.98 -0.74
CA SER A 108 15.48 -9.40 -0.89
C SER A 108 15.60 -10.80 -1.49
N LEU A 109 14.69 -11.71 -1.11
CA LEU A 109 14.60 -13.04 -1.70
C LEU A 109 14.23 -12.95 -3.18
N MET A 110 13.16 -12.22 -3.52
CA MET A 110 12.69 -12.03 -4.90
C MET A 110 13.74 -11.36 -5.79
N TYR A 111 14.48 -10.39 -5.25
CA TYR A 111 15.61 -9.75 -5.92
C TYR A 111 16.74 -10.74 -6.21
N GLU A 112 16.85 -11.88 -5.53
CA GLU A 112 17.84 -12.91 -5.87
C GLU A 112 17.31 -13.86 -6.95
N ILE A 113 16.05 -14.29 -6.85
CA ILE A 113 15.52 -15.40 -7.66
C ILE A 113 14.77 -15.02 -8.94
N SER A 114 14.30 -13.78 -9.07
CA SER A 114 13.52 -13.34 -10.24
C SER A 114 14.15 -12.10 -10.87
N THR A 115 14.58 -12.27 -12.12
CA THR A 115 15.09 -11.17 -12.95
C THR A 115 14.00 -10.18 -13.36
N GLY A 116 12.79 -10.66 -13.66
CA GLY A 116 11.65 -9.84 -14.02
C GLY A 116 11.17 -9.00 -12.85
N TYR A 117 11.10 -9.58 -11.65
CA TYR A 117 10.79 -8.83 -10.43
C TYR A 117 11.81 -7.70 -10.20
N ARG A 118 13.11 -8.01 -10.37
CA ARG A 118 14.20 -7.04 -10.25
C ARG A 118 14.00 -5.86 -11.20
N SER A 119 13.79 -6.14 -12.49
CA SER A 119 13.61 -5.10 -13.50
C SER A 119 12.40 -4.21 -13.22
N LEU A 120 11.26 -4.79 -12.83
CA LEU A 120 10.06 -4.01 -12.48
C LEU A 120 10.26 -3.15 -11.23
N SER A 121 10.95 -3.70 -10.23
CA SER A 121 11.23 -2.98 -8.99
C SER A 121 12.19 -1.81 -9.23
N ASP A 122 13.25 -2.03 -10.01
CA ASP A 122 14.21 -1.01 -10.40
C ASP A 122 13.52 0.10 -11.21
N GLU A 123 12.64 -0.25 -12.16
CA GLU A 123 11.84 0.71 -12.93
C GLU A 123 10.90 1.52 -12.04
N LYS A 124 10.17 0.88 -11.13
CA LYS A 124 9.26 1.54 -10.18
C LYS A 124 10.00 2.53 -9.28
N ILE A 125 11.21 2.19 -8.84
CA ILE A 125 12.05 3.09 -8.04
C ILE A 125 12.52 4.26 -8.91
N ALA A 126 12.98 4.01 -10.13
CA ALA A 126 13.42 5.05 -11.04
C ALA A 126 12.30 6.05 -11.37
N GLN A 127 11.08 5.57 -11.62
CA GLN A 127 9.91 6.42 -11.88
C GLN A 127 9.63 7.35 -10.69
N GLN A 128 9.64 6.84 -9.45
CA GLN A 128 9.41 7.66 -8.25
C GLN A 128 10.46 8.77 -8.09
N LEU A 129 11.73 8.49 -8.41
CA LEU A 129 12.80 9.50 -8.39
C LEU A 129 12.56 10.61 -9.42
N THR A 130 12.04 10.27 -10.60
CA THR A 130 11.72 11.28 -11.63
C THR A 130 10.49 12.11 -11.29
N THR A 131 9.46 11.52 -10.67
CA THR A 131 8.22 12.23 -10.30
C THR A 131 8.43 13.20 -9.14
N GLY A 132 9.35 12.91 -8.21
CA GLY A 132 9.69 13.82 -7.11
C GLY A 132 10.49 15.07 -7.50
N GLY A 133 10.95 15.17 -8.76
CA GLY A 133 11.75 16.30 -9.26
C GLY A 133 10.95 17.45 -9.90
N HIS A 134 9.62 17.40 -9.89
CA HIS A 134 8.74 18.42 -10.50
C HIS A 134 7.96 19.21 -9.43
N THR A 135 8.63 19.68 -8.38
CA THR A 135 8.11 20.79 -7.57
C THR A 135 8.58 22.10 -8.20
N ASP A 136 7.80 22.60 -9.15
CA ASP A 136 8.01 23.94 -9.72
C ASP A 136 7.89 25.01 -8.62
N GLU A 137 8.96 25.76 -8.46
CA GLU A 137 9.00 27.05 -7.79
C GLU A 137 8.10 28.05 -8.52
N SER A 138 6.81 28.09 -8.19
CA SER A 138 5.94 29.24 -8.50
C SER A 138 5.91 30.19 -7.31
N THR A 139 7.05 30.84 -7.04
CA THR A 139 7.07 32.03 -6.19
C THR A 139 6.53 33.18 -7.03
N GLY A 140 5.32 33.62 -6.71
CA GLY A 140 4.70 34.76 -7.35
C GLY A 140 5.55 36.02 -7.23
N ILE A 141 5.95 36.57 -8.37
CA ILE A 141 6.37 37.98 -8.47
C ILE A 141 5.48 38.63 -9.51
N ALA A 142 4.46 39.34 -9.03
CA ALA A 142 3.69 40.25 -9.87
C ALA A 142 4.56 41.48 -10.18
N PRO A 143 4.65 41.93 -11.46
CA PRO A 143 5.24 43.21 -11.76
C PRO A 143 4.28 44.34 -11.34
N PHE A 144 4.73 45.17 -10.41
CA PHE A 144 4.15 46.49 -10.16
C PHE A 144 4.63 47.45 -11.26
N GLU A 145 3.76 47.74 -12.22
CA GLU A 145 3.93 48.89 -13.10
C GLU A 145 2.84 49.92 -12.79
N SER A 146 3.29 51.06 -12.28
CA SER A 146 2.51 52.29 -12.19
C SER A 146 2.64 53.07 -13.48
N GLN A 147 1.52 53.50 -14.08
CA GLN A 147 1.49 54.77 -14.81
C GLN A 147 0.09 55.37 -14.84
N ASP A 148 0.09 56.68 -14.64
CA ASP A 148 -1.00 57.59 -14.36
C ASP A 148 -1.44 58.34 -15.64
N SER A 149 -2.59 59.02 -15.54
CA SER A 149 -3.00 60.21 -16.31
C SER A 149 -3.81 60.07 -17.62
N SER A 150 -5.12 60.33 -17.46
CA SER A 150 -5.91 61.42 -18.10
C SER A 150 -6.55 61.29 -19.50
N GLN A 151 -7.86 61.66 -19.55
CA GLN A 151 -8.63 62.28 -20.65
C GLN A 151 -9.13 61.34 -21.79
N SER A 152 -10.37 61.33 -22.32
CA SER A 152 -11.54 62.23 -22.33
C SER A 152 -12.77 61.56 -22.98
N ARG A 153 -13.99 61.98 -22.58
CA ARG A 153 -15.22 62.20 -23.41
C ARG A 153 -15.88 61.00 -24.14
N SER A 154 -17.02 60.49 -23.67
CA SER A 154 -18.43 60.96 -23.84
C SER A 154 -19.09 60.60 -25.18
N ASN A 155 -20.17 59.79 -25.11
CA ASN A 155 -21.44 59.86 -25.87
C ASN A 155 -22.25 58.57 -25.54
N SER A 156 -23.58 58.49 -25.51
CA SER A 156 -24.69 59.43 -25.36
C SER A 156 -25.97 58.57 -25.47
N LEU A 157 -26.84 58.66 -24.44
CA LEU A 157 -28.30 58.62 -24.41
C LEU A 157 -29.17 57.60 -25.19
N GLY A 158 -30.23 57.13 -24.50
CA GLY A 158 -31.53 56.74 -25.06
C GLY A 158 -32.18 55.56 -24.32
N SER A 159 -32.78 55.78 -23.14
CA SER A 159 -34.25 55.76 -22.90
C SER A 159 -34.92 54.39 -23.20
N ASP A 160 -35.16 53.54 -22.20
CA ASP A 160 -36.32 53.57 -21.30
C ASP A 160 -37.63 53.23 -22.02
N LEU A 161 -38.23 52.07 -21.72
CA LEU A 161 -39.68 51.89 -21.57
C LEU A 161 -40.02 50.49 -21.05
N SER A 162 -40.65 50.56 -19.88
CA SER A 162 -41.31 49.61 -19.02
C SER A 162 -42.41 48.73 -19.66
N PHE A 163 -42.43 47.47 -19.21
CA PHE A 163 -43.57 46.74 -18.61
C PHE A 163 -44.85 46.36 -19.39
N TYR A 164 -45.27 45.11 -19.10
CA TYR A 164 -46.57 44.43 -19.27
C TYR A 164 -47.07 44.20 -20.70
N ASN A 165 -47.37 42.96 -21.09
CA ASN A 165 -48.70 42.37 -20.88
C ASN A 165 -48.81 40.94 -21.44
N LEU A 166 -49.89 40.29 -21.00
CA LEU A 166 -50.28 38.90 -21.02
C LEU A 166 -50.40 38.20 -22.39
N SER A 167 -50.29 36.87 -22.29
CA SER A 167 -50.73 35.80 -23.20
C SER A 167 -52.03 36.09 -23.97
N PRO A 168 -52.18 35.48 -25.15
CA PRO A 168 -53.40 34.70 -25.40
C PRO A 168 -53.11 33.29 -25.97
N PRO A 169 -53.92 32.27 -25.62
CA PRO A 169 -54.04 31.03 -26.38
C PRO A 169 -55.22 31.10 -27.35
N SER A 170 -55.06 30.50 -28.54
CA SER A 170 -56.08 30.26 -29.59
C SER A 170 -55.31 29.64 -30.76
N VAL A 171 -55.69 28.60 -31.52
CA VAL A 171 -56.92 27.88 -31.91
C VAL A 171 -56.37 26.51 -32.41
N VAL A 172 -56.98 25.33 -32.24
CA VAL A 172 -58.13 24.69 -32.94
C VAL A 172 -58.39 23.34 -32.27
#